data_AF-A0A926W2L0-F1
#
_entry.id   AF-A0A926W2L0-F1
#
_cell.length_a   1.000
_cell.length_b   1.000
_cell.length_c   1.000
_cell.angle_alpha   90.00
_cell.angle_beta   90.00
_cell.angle_gamma   90.00
#
_symmetry.space_group_name_H-M   'P 1'
#
loop_
_entity.id
_entity.type
_entity.pdbx_description
1 polymer ?
#
loop_
_entity_poly.entity_id
_entity_poly.type
_entity_poly.pdbx_seq_one_letter_code
_entity_poly.pdbx_strand_id
1 'polypeptide(L)'
;MSNLDRCHTWIGRRSRKLERTGWLIYSMNLDAGSSPSLRRTLRFGEWLLLLMTILIYVLDEASTPELIVKCVAFSTLFFCLSFILPLDRPLWQRRTYIALEVGLTGVAIASGIELSFILYLLLIKACFLLSRREVILTNIMGGVVWLTSFAWLYPSLIQRKLPEFDSVTLQSNLYITLLHALLYYASASIFVVLLGFVIVAERESRQQAEALSQEVEVLGAKLERLRIAREIHDSLGHTLTSLGVQLEVAQKLRDRDLAKSFHSVDNAALLASQCLEDVRQLVQTMRWQSGFNLNEALREQVEQMRQQGIVRAAASCQ
;
A
#
# COMPACT_ATOMS: atom_id res chain seq x y z
N MET A 1 49.15 0.15 -7.23
CA MET A 1 47.68 0.18 -7.13
C MET A 1 47.20 -1.25 -6.91
N SER A 2 46.92 -1.57 -5.65
CA SER A 2 46.74 -2.94 -5.15
C SER A 2 45.34 -3.48 -5.47
N ASN A 3 45.21 -4.81 -5.53
CA ASN A 3 43.96 -5.52 -5.82
C ASN A 3 42.80 -5.22 -4.85
N LEU A 4 43.05 -4.56 -3.72
CA LEU A 4 42.00 -4.15 -2.77
C LEU A 4 41.10 -3.02 -3.31
N ASP A 5 41.64 -2.04 -4.03
CA ASP A 5 40.85 -0.90 -4.54
C ASP A 5 39.85 -1.32 -5.62
N ARG A 6 40.16 -2.40 -6.36
CA ARG A 6 39.26 -2.99 -7.36
C ARG A 6 38.09 -3.75 -6.73
N CYS A 7 38.25 -4.27 -5.51
CA CYS A 7 37.20 -5.02 -4.82
C CYS A 7 36.15 -4.09 -4.20
N HIS A 8 36.59 -2.99 -3.57
CA HIS A 8 35.69 -1.98 -2.99
C HIS A 8 34.82 -1.27 -4.05
N THR A 9 35.36 -1.01 -5.24
CA THR A 9 34.62 -0.41 -6.35
C THR A 9 33.60 -1.36 -7.00
N TRP A 10 33.79 -2.67 -6.89
CA TRP A 10 32.85 -3.67 -7.41
C TRP A 10 31.67 -3.92 -6.45
N ILE A 11 31.93 -3.96 -5.13
CA ILE A 11 30.89 -4.09 -4.09
C ILE A 11 29.94 -2.89 -4.10
N GLY A 12 30.47 -1.65 -4.19
CA GLY A 12 29.65 -0.43 -4.25
C GLY A 12 28.86 -0.22 -5.55
N ARG A 13 29.19 -0.95 -6.62
CA ARG A 13 28.41 -0.96 -7.88
C ARG A 13 27.30 -2.02 -7.84
N ARG A 14 27.51 -3.13 -7.13
CA ARG A 14 26.50 -4.20 -6.97
C ARG A 14 25.41 -3.82 -5.96
N SER A 15 25.75 -3.12 -4.87
CA SER A 15 24.75 -2.66 -3.89
C SER A 15 23.78 -1.63 -4.48
N ARG A 16 24.28 -0.64 -5.25
CA ARG A 16 23.42 0.34 -5.94
C ARG A 16 22.51 -0.27 -7.01
N LYS A 17 22.92 -1.39 -7.61
CA LYS A 17 22.09 -2.11 -8.59
C LYS A 17 21.01 -2.96 -7.89
N LEU A 18 21.33 -3.55 -6.74
CA LEU A 18 20.39 -4.28 -5.87
C LEU A 18 19.38 -3.35 -5.19
N GLU A 19 19.79 -2.16 -4.75
CA GLU A 19 18.87 -1.12 -4.27
C GLU A 19 17.91 -0.69 -5.38
N ARG A 20 18.41 -0.45 -6.61
CA ARG A 20 17.55 -0.01 -7.71
C ARG A 20 16.57 -1.09 -8.19
N THR A 21 16.93 -2.38 -8.11
CA THR A 21 16.00 -3.50 -8.38
C THR A 21 15.07 -3.80 -7.21
N GLY A 22 15.54 -3.63 -5.97
CA GLY A 22 14.71 -3.75 -4.77
C GLY A 22 13.64 -2.67 -4.71
N TRP A 23 13.97 -1.44 -5.08
CA TRP A 23 13.01 -0.34 -5.24
C TRP A 23 11.97 -0.60 -6.35
N LEU A 24 12.36 -1.25 -7.45
CA LEU A 24 11.41 -1.61 -8.52
C LEU A 24 10.44 -2.73 -8.08
N ILE A 25 10.92 -3.74 -7.36
CA ILE A 25 10.08 -4.82 -6.81
C ILE A 25 9.19 -4.29 -5.68
N TYR A 26 9.71 -3.39 -4.83
CA TYR A 26 8.94 -2.72 -3.77
C TYR A 26 7.84 -1.82 -4.36
N SER A 27 8.14 -1.11 -5.46
CA SER A 27 7.15 -0.29 -6.17
C SER A 27 6.06 -1.10 -6.90
N MET A 28 6.34 -2.35 -7.30
CA MET A 28 5.38 -3.21 -8.01
C MET A 28 4.35 -3.88 -7.10
N ASN A 29 4.62 -4.02 -5.79
CA ASN A 29 3.66 -4.60 -4.82
C ASN A 29 2.83 -3.55 -4.08
N LEU A 30 3.11 -2.26 -4.26
CA LEU A 30 2.38 -1.15 -3.64
C LEU A 30 0.97 -0.91 -4.20
N ASP A 31 0.61 -1.54 -5.33
CA ASP A 31 -0.63 -1.24 -6.07
C ASP A 31 -1.78 -2.24 -5.85
N ALA A 32 -1.58 -3.35 -5.12
CA ALA A 32 -2.52 -4.49 -5.20
C ALA A 32 -3.63 -4.55 -4.13
N GLY A 33 -3.63 -3.69 -3.10
CA GLY A 33 -4.47 -3.93 -1.91
C GLY A 33 -5.80 -3.15 -1.79
N SER A 34 -5.95 -1.94 -2.34
CA SER A 34 -7.06 -1.06 -1.92
C SER A 34 -7.64 -0.08 -2.96
N SER A 35 -7.15 -0.10 -4.21
CA SER A 35 -7.67 0.75 -5.29
C SER A 35 -9.08 0.37 -5.79
N PRO A 36 -9.50 -0.92 -5.87
CA PRO A 36 -10.82 -1.23 -6.41
C PRO A 36 -11.94 -0.93 -5.41
N SER A 37 -11.71 -1.08 -4.10
CA SER A 37 -12.70 -0.81 -3.06
C SER A 37 -13.00 0.69 -2.95
N LEU A 38 -11.97 1.55 -2.92
CA LEU A 38 -12.16 3.01 -2.88
C LEU A 38 -12.87 3.53 -4.14
N ARG A 39 -12.40 3.10 -5.31
CA ARG A 39 -13.02 3.46 -6.59
C ARG A 39 -14.48 3.03 -6.64
N ARG A 40 -14.82 1.89 -6.03
CA ARG A 40 -16.19 1.39 -5.94
C ARG A 40 -17.01 2.23 -4.96
N THR A 41 -16.51 2.52 -3.77
CA THR A 41 -17.21 3.34 -2.75
C THR A 41 -17.50 4.76 -3.26
N LEU A 42 -16.53 5.42 -3.89
CA LEU A 42 -16.72 6.77 -4.44
C LEU A 42 -17.77 6.78 -5.57
N ARG A 43 -17.74 5.78 -6.47
CA ARG A 43 -18.74 5.64 -7.54
C ARG A 43 -20.14 5.40 -6.99
N PHE A 44 -20.29 4.48 -6.03
CA PHE A 44 -21.59 4.23 -5.40
C PHE A 44 -22.13 5.46 -4.67
N GLY A 45 -21.27 6.18 -3.94
CA GLY A 45 -21.65 7.43 -3.28
C GLY A 45 -22.13 8.49 -4.29
N GLU A 46 -21.43 8.64 -5.41
CA GLU A 46 -21.83 9.55 -6.49
C GLU A 46 -23.17 9.15 -7.10
N TRP A 47 -23.36 7.87 -7.43
CA TRP A 47 -24.61 7.40 -8.03
C TRP A 47 -25.80 7.55 -7.09
N LEU A 48 -25.58 7.33 -5.79
CA LEU A 48 -26.62 7.53 -4.79
C LEU A 48 -27.01 9.01 -4.68
N LEU A 49 -26.05 9.93 -4.71
CA LEU A 49 -26.32 11.37 -4.71
C LEU A 49 -27.03 11.83 -6.00
N LEU A 50 -26.63 11.30 -7.16
CA LEU A 50 -27.29 11.58 -8.44
C LEU A 50 -28.74 11.09 -8.43
N LEU A 51 -28.98 9.87 -7.94
CA LEU A 51 -30.33 9.30 -7.79
C LEU A 51 -31.18 10.16 -6.84
N MET A 52 -30.62 10.53 -5.68
CA MET A 52 -31.30 11.37 -4.70
C MET A 52 -31.65 12.74 -5.29
N THR A 53 -30.76 13.32 -6.10
CA THR A 53 -31.00 14.62 -6.74
C THR A 53 -32.14 14.52 -7.77
N ILE A 54 -32.13 13.49 -8.61
CA ILE A 54 -33.24 13.25 -9.56
C ILE A 54 -34.56 13.08 -8.80
N LEU A 55 -34.56 12.32 -7.69
CA LEU A 55 -35.75 12.11 -6.87
C LEU A 55 -36.27 13.42 -6.27
N ILE A 56 -35.39 14.30 -5.79
CA ILE A 56 -35.77 15.63 -5.27
C ILE A 56 -36.50 16.44 -6.35
N TYR A 57 -35.94 16.50 -7.57
CA TYR A 57 -36.56 17.23 -8.69
C TYR A 57 -37.88 16.62 -9.17
N VAL A 58 -38.04 15.30 -9.09
CA VAL A 58 -39.29 14.61 -9.49
C VAL A 58 -40.40 14.77 -8.46
N LEU A 59 -40.05 14.77 -7.16
CA LEU A 59 -41.02 14.93 -6.08
C LEU A 59 -41.40 16.40 -5.82
N ASP A 60 -40.60 17.34 -6.30
CA ASP A 60 -40.86 18.76 -6.15
C ASP A 60 -41.98 19.21 -7.10
N GLU A 61 -43.19 19.43 -6.56
CA GLU A 61 -44.36 19.94 -7.30
C GLU A 61 -44.08 21.27 -8.03
N ALA A 62 -43.03 21.96 -7.59
CA ALA A 62 -42.57 23.21 -8.15
C ALA A 62 -41.75 23.09 -9.43
N SER A 63 -41.31 21.89 -9.79
CA SER A 63 -40.38 21.63 -10.89
C SER A 63 -41.08 21.47 -12.24
N THR A 64 -40.58 22.16 -13.27
CA THR A 64 -41.10 22.03 -14.63
C THR A 64 -40.56 20.77 -15.31
N PRO A 65 -41.30 20.14 -16.25
CA PRO A 65 -40.81 18.98 -16.98
C PRO A 65 -39.46 19.20 -17.68
N GLU A 66 -39.22 20.42 -18.17
CA GLU A 66 -37.93 20.80 -18.78
C GLU A 66 -36.77 20.73 -17.78
N LEU A 67 -36.99 21.13 -16.53
CA LEU A 67 -35.96 21.12 -15.49
C LEU A 67 -35.61 19.69 -15.08
N ILE A 68 -36.61 18.80 -15.03
CA ILE A 68 -36.42 17.37 -14.76
C ILE A 68 -35.60 16.71 -15.88
N VAL A 69 -35.93 16.98 -17.17
CA VAL A 69 -35.17 16.44 -18.30
C VAL A 69 -33.72 16.92 -18.28
N LYS A 70 -33.48 18.20 -18.01
CA LYS A 70 -32.13 18.74 -17.87
C LYS A 70 -31.40 18.07 -16.69
N CYS A 71 -32.04 17.93 -15.53
CA CYS A 71 -31.45 17.26 -14.36
C CYS A 71 -31.02 15.83 -14.69
N VAL A 72 -31.89 15.05 -15.35
CA VAL A 72 -31.56 13.68 -15.78
C VAL A 72 -30.39 13.70 -16.77
N ALA A 73 -30.38 14.61 -17.75
CA ALA A 73 -29.30 14.71 -18.72
C ALA A 73 -27.94 14.99 -18.06
N PHE A 74 -27.83 15.99 -17.17
CA PHE A 74 -26.58 16.25 -16.45
C PHE A 74 -26.19 15.09 -15.52
N SER A 75 -27.15 14.48 -14.83
CA SER A 75 -26.88 13.30 -14.00
C SER A 75 -26.35 12.12 -14.81
N THR A 76 -26.83 11.90 -16.04
CA THR A 76 -26.26 10.86 -16.92
C THR A 76 -24.83 11.18 -17.35
N LEU A 77 -24.50 12.45 -17.59
CA LEU A 77 -23.13 12.88 -17.91
C LEU A 77 -22.18 12.63 -16.74
N PHE A 78 -22.56 12.99 -15.51
CA PHE A 78 -21.79 12.66 -14.30
C PHE A 78 -21.66 11.15 -14.10
N PHE A 79 -22.75 10.41 -14.30
CA PHE A 79 -22.75 8.94 -14.20
C PHE A 79 -21.76 8.30 -15.18
N CYS A 80 -21.74 8.75 -16.44
CA CYS A 80 -20.78 8.28 -17.44
C CYS A 80 -19.34 8.65 -17.07
N LEU A 81 -19.12 9.88 -16.59
CA LEU A 81 -17.80 10.35 -16.20
C LEU A 81 -17.24 9.57 -15.00
N SER A 82 -18.11 9.16 -14.07
CA SER A 82 -17.79 8.37 -12.88
C SER A 82 -17.10 7.04 -13.20
N PHE A 83 -17.35 6.44 -14.37
CA PHE A 83 -16.63 5.23 -14.81
C PHE A 83 -15.15 5.47 -15.09
N ILE A 84 -14.77 6.70 -15.43
CA ILE A 84 -13.44 7.07 -15.93
C ILE A 84 -12.50 7.52 -14.79
N LEU A 85 -12.84 7.27 -13.52
CA LEU A 85 -12.08 7.77 -12.35
C LEU A 85 -10.56 7.46 -12.46
N PRO A 86 -9.69 8.47 -12.66
CA PRO A 86 -8.29 8.26 -13.03
C PRO A 86 -7.36 8.13 -11.80
N LEU A 87 -7.56 7.12 -10.94
CA LEU A 87 -6.76 6.95 -9.70
C LEU A 87 -5.27 6.72 -9.97
N ASP A 88 -4.91 5.86 -10.93
CA ASP A 88 -3.52 5.42 -11.17
C ASP A 88 -2.88 6.12 -12.38
N ARG A 89 -3.53 7.18 -12.87
CA ARG A 89 -3.15 7.91 -14.08
C ARG A 89 -2.24 9.10 -13.76
N PRO A 90 -1.49 9.63 -14.75
CA PRO A 90 -0.64 10.80 -14.56
C PRO A 90 -1.42 12.03 -14.09
N LEU A 91 -0.75 12.93 -13.37
CA LEU A 91 -1.36 14.11 -12.74
C LEU A 91 -2.14 15.01 -13.72
N TRP A 92 -1.71 15.11 -14.98
CA TRP A 92 -2.45 15.88 -15.98
C TRP A 92 -3.85 15.33 -16.24
N GLN A 93 -4.01 14.00 -16.35
CA GLN A 93 -5.33 13.36 -16.54
C GLN A 93 -6.24 13.56 -15.32
N ARG A 94 -5.66 13.56 -14.11
CA ARG A 94 -6.39 13.84 -12.86
C ARG A 94 -6.89 15.28 -12.80
N ARG A 95 -6.02 16.24 -13.16
CA ARG A 95 -6.38 17.66 -13.25
C ARG A 95 -7.46 17.92 -14.29
N THR A 96 -7.34 17.35 -15.49
CA THR A 96 -8.36 17.51 -16.54
C THR A 96 -9.70 16.90 -16.13
N TYR A 97 -9.69 15.77 -15.41
CA TYR A 97 -10.90 15.14 -14.89
C TYR A 97 -11.64 16.05 -13.89
N ILE A 98 -10.93 16.57 -12.88
CA ILE A 98 -11.53 17.47 -11.88
C ILE A 98 -11.97 18.79 -12.54
N ALA A 99 -11.19 19.34 -13.46
CA ALA A 99 -11.58 20.53 -14.21
C ALA A 99 -12.86 20.31 -15.04
N LEU A 100 -13.01 19.11 -15.63
CA LEU A 100 -14.20 18.75 -16.38
C LEU A 100 -15.42 18.59 -15.45
N GLU A 101 -15.27 17.97 -14.27
CA GLU A 101 -16.34 17.89 -13.26
C GLU A 101 -16.77 19.28 -12.76
N VAL A 102 -15.81 20.15 -12.42
CA VAL A 102 -16.10 21.54 -12.01
C VAL A 102 -16.81 22.29 -13.13
N GLY A 103 -16.32 22.18 -14.37
CA GLY A 103 -16.93 22.82 -15.54
C GLY A 103 -18.34 22.32 -15.82
N LEU A 104 -18.56 21.00 -15.79
CA LEU A 104 -19.89 20.40 -15.94
C LEU A 104 -20.85 20.87 -14.85
N THR A 105 -20.37 21.01 -13.61
CA THR A 105 -21.16 21.54 -12.49
C THR A 105 -21.54 23.00 -12.73
N GLY A 106 -20.61 23.83 -13.20
CA GLY A 106 -20.88 25.22 -13.57
C GLY A 106 -21.91 25.37 -14.69
N VAL A 107 -21.84 24.51 -15.72
CA VAL A 107 -22.82 24.51 -16.83
C VAL A 107 -24.21 24.05 -16.36
N ALA A 108 -24.29 23.06 -15.47
CA ALA A 108 -25.55 22.63 -14.89
C ALA A 108 -26.22 23.75 -14.07
N ILE A 109 -25.43 24.46 -13.26
CA ILE A 109 -25.90 25.63 -12.48
C ILE A 109 -26.39 26.75 -13.40
N ALA A 110 -25.63 27.08 -14.44
CA ALA A 110 -26.04 28.09 -15.42
C ALA A 110 -27.35 27.72 -16.14
N SER A 111 -27.67 26.42 -16.23
CA SER A 111 -28.92 25.90 -16.78
C SER A 111 -30.08 25.89 -15.79
N GLY A 112 -29.87 26.34 -14.55
CA GLY A 112 -30.86 26.41 -13.46
C GLY A 112 -30.93 25.16 -12.58
N ILE A 113 -29.96 24.25 -12.69
CA ILE A 113 -29.97 22.98 -11.95
C ILE A 113 -29.04 23.08 -10.74
N GLU A 114 -29.57 22.78 -9.58
CA GLU A 114 -28.85 22.77 -8.32
C GLU A 114 -28.24 21.38 -8.09
N LEU A 115 -26.93 21.25 -8.31
CA LEU A 115 -26.13 20.04 -8.03
C LEU A 115 -25.19 20.23 -6.84
N SER A 116 -25.69 20.95 -5.83
CA SER A 116 -25.01 21.33 -4.60
C SER A 116 -24.25 20.20 -3.91
N PHE A 117 -24.84 19.00 -3.82
CA PHE A 117 -24.22 17.85 -3.16
C PHE A 117 -23.02 17.27 -3.94
N ILE A 118 -23.00 17.41 -5.27
CA ILE A 118 -21.92 16.90 -6.13
C ILE A 118 -20.63 17.68 -5.88
N LEU A 119 -20.71 18.98 -5.56
CA LEU A 119 -19.54 19.80 -5.23
C LEU A 119 -18.76 19.25 -4.03
N TYR A 120 -19.45 18.76 -2.99
CA TYR A 120 -18.78 18.16 -1.83
C TYR A 120 -18.13 16.82 -2.17
N LEU A 121 -18.78 15.99 -3.00
CA LEU A 121 -18.18 14.73 -3.45
C LEU A 121 -16.96 14.97 -4.37
N LEU A 122 -16.99 16.06 -5.15
CA LEU A 122 -15.85 16.53 -5.94
C LEU A 122 -14.68 16.93 -5.04
N LEU A 123 -14.93 17.59 -3.89
CA LEU A 123 -13.88 17.91 -2.92
C LEU A 123 -13.24 16.64 -2.33
N ILE A 124 -14.04 15.62 -2.03
CA ILE A 124 -13.50 14.31 -1.60
C ILE A 124 -12.62 13.72 -2.68
N LYS A 125 -13.09 13.66 -3.94
CA LYS A 125 -12.29 13.19 -5.08
C LYS A 125 -11.00 14.00 -5.23
N ALA A 126 -11.06 15.32 -5.09
CA ALA A 126 -9.90 16.20 -5.15
C ALA A 126 -8.85 15.83 -4.08
N CYS A 127 -9.26 15.51 -2.84
CA CYS A 127 -8.35 15.05 -1.80
C CYS A 127 -7.55 13.78 -2.19
N PHE A 128 -8.14 12.88 -2.98
CA PHE A 128 -7.46 11.66 -3.45
C PHE A 128 -6.66 11.86 -4.74
N LEU A 129 -7.10 12.76 -5.63
CA LEU A 129 -6.54 12.89 -6.97
C LEU A 129 -5.49 14.00 -7.11
N LEU A 130 -5.58 15.05 -6.29
CA LEU A 130 -4.81 16.30 -6.42
C LEU A 130 -3.87 16.53 -5.24
N SER A 131 -2.91 17.44 -5.44
CA SER A 131 -2.02 17.89 -4.37
C SER A 131 -2.76 18.82 -3.38
N ARG A 132 -2.26 18.92 -2.13
CA ARG A 132 -2.88 19.74 -1.07
C ARG A 132 -3.16 21.19 -1.51
N ARG A 133 -2.27 21.79 -2.32
CA ARG A 133 -2.44 23.16 -2.85
C ARG A 133 -3.60 23.25 -3.84
N GLU A 134 -3.73 22.26 -4.71
CA GLU A 134 -4.79 22.20 -5.72
C GLU A 134 -6.16 21.89 -5.10
N VAL A 135 -6.21 21.12 -4.02
CA VAL A 135 -7.44 20.90 -3.24
C VAL A 135 -7.96 22.22 -2.68
N ILE A 136 -7.08 23.04 -2.10
CA ILE A 136 -7.46 24.37 -1.58
C ILE A 136 -7.97 25.26 -2.72
N LEU A 137 -7.29 25.29 -3.87
CA LEU A 137 -7.76 26.03 -5.05
C LEU A 137 -9.12 25.52 -5.54
N THR A 138 -9.33 24.20 -5.57
CA THR A 138 -10.60 23.58 -5.96
C THR A 138 -11.72 23.94 -4.97
N ASN A 139 -11.42 24.03 -3.68
CA ASN A 139 -12.37 24.48 -2.66
C ASN A 139 -12.76 25.95 -2.84
N ILE A 140 -11.79 26.82 -3.13
CA ILE A 140 -12.07 28.24 -3.40
C ILE A 140 -12.93 28.37 -4.67
N MET A 141 -12.58 27.67 -5.75
CA MET A 141 -13.37 27.66 -6.98
C MET A 141 -14.78 27.11 -6.74
N GLY A 142 -14.91 26.02 -5.98
CA GLY A 142 -16.21 25.45 -5.59
C GLY A 142 -17.06 26.43 -4.79
N GLY A 143 -16.45 27.21 -3.90
CA GLY A 143 -17.15 28.24 -3.11
C GLY A 143 -17.63 29.40 -3.97
N VAL A 144 -16.84 29.83 -4.96
CA VAL A 144 -17.28 30.82 -5.95
C VAL A 144 -18.46 30.29 -6.77
N VAL A 145 -18.38 29.05 -7.24
CA VAL A 145 -19.48 28.38 -7.98
C VAL A 145 -20.73 28.25 -7.11
N TRP A 146 -20.58 27.90 -5.83
CA TRP A 146 -21.69 27.82 -4.88
C TRP A 146 -22.37 29.18 -4.66
N LEU A 147 -21.59 30.22 -4.37
CA LEU A 147 -22.13 31.56 -4.11
C LEU A 147 -22.80 32.16 -5.33
N THR A 148 -22.23 31.94 -6.52
CA THR A 148 -22.84 32.39 -7.78
C THR A 148 -24.14 31.64 -8.07
N SER A 149 -24.18 30.32 -7.84
CA SER A 149 -25.41 29.51 -7.93
C SER A 149 -26.49 30.03 -6.99
N PHE A 150 -26.13 30.24 -5.72
CA PHE A 150 -27.05 30.70 -4.70
C PHE A 150 -27.60 32.08 -5.05
N ALA A 151 -26.75 33.03 -5.45
CA ALA A 151 -27.17 34.37 -5.86
C ALA A 151 -28.09 34.36 -7.09
N TRP A 152 -27.89 33.42 -8.03
CA TRP A 152 -28.70 33.29 -9.24
C TRP A 152 -30.09 32.68 -8.98
N LEU A 153 -30.17 31.69 -8.08
CA LEU A 153 -31.40 30.94 -7.79
C LEU A 153 -32.26 31.58 -6.68
N TYR A 154 -31.65 32.40 -5.84
CA TYR A 154 -32.31 33.06 -4.69
C TYR A 154 -33.52 33.94 -5.07
N PRO A 155 -33.49 34.76 -6.14
CA PRO A 155 -34.64 35.61 -6.50
C PRO A 155 -35.90 34.80 -6.84
N SER A 156 -35.76 33.68 -7.57
CA SER A 156 -36.88 32.79 -7.92
C SER A 156 -37.51 32.10 -6.71
N LEU A 157 -36.72 31.83 -5.66
CA LEU A 157 -37.18 31.18 -4.44
C LEU A 157 -37.97 32.15 -3.53
N ILE A 158 -37.59 33.43 -3.50
CA ILE A 158 -38.28 34.47 -2.72
C ILE A 158 -39.61 34.86 -3.37
N GLN A 159 -39.62 35.07 -4.70
CA GLN A 159 -40.82 35.52 -5.42
C GLN A 159 -41.99 34.55 -5.29
N ARG A 160 -41.69 33.28 -5.02
CA ARG A 160 -42.67 32.20 -4.83
C ARG A 160 -43.20 32.10 -3.40
N LYS A 161 -42.55 32.72 -2.40
CA LYS A 161 -42.89 32.54 -0.98
C LYS A 161 -43.56 33.72 -0.29
N LEU A 162 -43.44 34.97 -0.73
CA LEU A 162 -43.96 36.12 0.03
C LEU A 162 -44.43 37.29 -0.86
N PRO A 163 -45.73 37.65 -0.86
CA PRO A 163 -46.24 38.86 -1.51
C PRO A 163 -46.10 40.16 -0.68
N GLU A 164 -45.53 40.13 0.52
CA GLU A 164 -45.86 41.12 1.57
C GLU A 164 -44.65 41.70 2.34
N PHE A 165 -43.47 41.83 1.71
CA PHE A 165 -42.28 42.40 2.38
C PHE A 165 -41.85 43.76 1.81
N ASP A 166 -41.69 44.73 2.73
CA ASP A 166 -41.14 46.06 2.48
C ASP A 166 -39.67 46.02 2.02
N SER A 167 -39.30 46.95 1.13
CA SER A 167 -37.99 46.99 0.45
C SER A 167 -36.77 47.09 1.37
N VAL A 168 -36.90 47.72 2.55
CA VAL A 168 -35.82 47.87 3.55
C VAL A 168 -35.55 46.55 4.28
N THR A 169 -36.60 45.76 4.57
CA THR A 169 -36.50 44.44 5.19
C THR A 169 -35.94 43.40 4.22
N LEU A 170 -36.15 43.60 2.90
CA LEU A 170 -35.60 42.77 1.84
C LEU A 170 -34.06 42.89 1.74
N GLN A 171 -33.51 44.11 1.91
CA GLN A 171 -32.07 44.35 1.79
C GLN A 171 -31.27 43.84 3.01
N SER A 172 -31.80 43.99 4.23
CA SER A 172 -31.17 43.44 5.44
C SER A 172 -31.21 41.91 5.46
N ASN A 173 -32.28 41.29 4.93
CA ASN A 173 -32.40 39.84 4.78
C ASN A 173 -31.42 39.25 3.75
N LEU A 174 -31.09 39.99 2.68
CA LEU A 174 -30.17 39.50 1.64
C LEU A 174 -28.74 39.30 2.16
N TYR A 175 -28.20 40.27 2.89
CA TYR A 175 -26.86 40.15 3.49
C TYR A 175 -26.77 38.97 4.47
N ILE A 176 -27.76 38.84 5.37
CA ILE A 176 -27.82 37.75 6.34
C ILE A 176 -27.93 36.40 5.63
N THR A 177 -28.72 36.32 4.56
CA THR A 177 -28.90 35.06 3.81
C THR A 177 -27.63 34.66 3.04
N LEU A 178 -26.95 35.60 2.40
CA LEU A 178 -25.66 35.33 1.75
C LEU A 178 -24.58 34.91 2.76
N LEU A 179 -24.57 35.55 3.94
CA LEU A 179 -23.66 35.19 5.03
C LEU A 179 -23.94 33.76 5.52
N HIS A 180 -25.21 33.37 5.70
CA HIS A 180 -25.57 32.00 6.05
C HIS A 180 -25.18 31.00 4.96
N ALA A 181 -25.37 31.32 3.68
CA ALA A 181 -24.96 30.46 2.57
C ALA A 181 -23.43 30.27 2.52
N LEU A 182 -22.67 31.33 2.76
CA LEU A 182 -21.21 31.28 2.87
C LEU A 182 -20.77 30.42 4.05
N LEU A 183 -21.35 30.63 5.24
CA LEU A 183 -21.01 29.84 6.44
C LEU A 183 -21.38 28.36 6.29
N TYR A 184 -22.52 28.07 5.66
CA TYR A 184 -22.95 26.70 5.38
C TYR A 184 -21.94 26.00 4.45
N TYR A 185 -21.58 26.65 3.34
CA TYR A 185 -20.58 26.11 2.42
C TYR A 185 -19.20 25.96 3.09
N ALA A 186 -18.75 26.98 3.82
CA ALA A 186 -17.45 26.96 4.49
C ALA A 186 -17.37 25.84 5.54
N SER A 187 -18.39 25.70 6.38
CA SER A 187 -18.44 24.64 7.41
C SER A 187 -18.45 23.24 6.79
N ALA A 188 -19.33 23.00 5.80
CA ALA A 188 -19.42 21.71 5.11
C ALA A 188 -18.13 21.38 4.35
N SER A 189 -17.56 22.34 3.61
CA SER A 189 -16.33 22.13 2.84
C SER A 189 -15.10 21.89 3.73
N ILE A 190 -14.94 22.64 4.82
CA ILE A 190 -13.86 22.41 5.79
C ILE A 190 -13.97 20.99 6.37
N PHE A 191 -15.17 20.58 6.78
CA PHE A 191 -15.41 19.25 7.32
C PHE A 191 -15.06 18.15 6.30
N VAL A 192 -15.53 18.29 5.06
CA VAL A 192 -15.29 17.34 3.97
C VAL A 192 -13.80 17.25 3.62
N VAL A 193 -13.12 18.39 3.48
CA VAL A 193 -11.68 18.43 3.15
C VAL A 193 -10.84 17.87 4.31
N LEU A 194 -11.18 18.18 5.56
CA LEU A 194 -10.51 17.64 6.74
C LEU A 194 -10.66 16.12 6.80
N LEU A 195 -11.89 15.60 6.67
CA LEU A 195 -12.13 14.16 6.62
C LEU A 195 -11.41 13.50 5.45
N GLY A 196 -11.43 14.12 4.27
CA GLY A 196 -10.69 13.64 3.10
C GLY A 196 -9.20 13.48 3.39
N PHE A 197 -8.57 14.50 4.00
CA PHE A 197 -7.16 14.42 4.38
C PHE A 197 -6.88 13.42 5.51
N VAL A 198 -7.76 13.28 6.49
CA VAL A 198 -7.63 12.25 7.54
C VAL A 198 -7.65 10.86 6.93
N ILE A 199 -8.59 10.58 6.01
CA ILE A 199 -8.70 9.28 5.34
C ILE A 199 -7.45 8.99 4.49
N VAL A 200 -6.95 9.99 3.75
CA VAL A 200 -5.72 9.84 2.96
C VAL A 200 -4.50 9.59 3.87
N ALA A 201 -4.35 10.36 4.95
CA ALA A 201 -3.25 10.19 5.90
C ALA A 201 -3.30 8.85 6.65
N GLU A 202 -4.48 8.40 7.06
CA GLU A 202 -4.66 7.10 7.70
C GLU A 202 -4.25 5.97 6.75
N ARG A 203 -4.59 6.07 5.47
CA ARG A 203 -4.18 5.09 4.46
C ARG A 203 -2.67 5.05 4.27
N GLU A 204 -2.03 6.20 4.11
CA GLU A 204 -0.57 6.28 3.99
C GLU A 204 0.11 5.66 5.23
N SER A 205 -0.41 5.95 6.43
CA SER A 205 0.07 5.37 7.68
C SER A 205 -0.09 3.84 7.75
N ARG A 206 -1.27 3.33 7.36
CA ARG A 206 -1.52 1.87 7.31
C ARG A 206 -0.59 1.17 6.32
N GLN A 207 -0.38 1.75 5.14
CA GLN A 207 0.55 1.20 4.14
C GLN A 207 1.99 1.15 4.64
N GLN A 208 2.44 2.21 5.33
CA GLN A 208 3.77 2.24 5.95
C GLN A 208 3.89 1.20 7.06
N ALA A 209 2.87 1.04 7.90
CA ALA A 209 2.85 0.06 8.97
C ALA A 209 2.88 -1.38 8.44
N GLU A 210 2.11 -1.68 7.40
CA GLU A 210 2.12 -2.98 6.72
C GLU A 210 3.50 -3.28 6.12
N ALA A 211 4.11 -2.31 5.45
CA ALA A 211 5.42 -2.49 4.84
C ALA A 211 6.53 -2.67 5.88
N LEU A 212 6.48 -1.93 7.00
CA LEU A 212 7.41 -2.09 8.12
C LEU A 212 7.22 -3.46 8.80
N SER A 213 5.96 -3.92 8.96
CA SER A 213 5.67 -5.23 9.52
C SER A 213 6.28 -6.36 8.69
N GLN A 214 6.20 -6.26 7.36
CA GLN A 214 6.84 -7.23 6.45
C GLN A 214 8.37 -7.19 6.59
N GLU A 215 8.97 -6.01 6.71
CA GLU A 215 10.41 -5.86 6.90
C GLU A 215 10.87 -6.47 8.23
N VAL A 216 10.12 -6.25 9.31
CA VAL A 216 10.38 -6.83 10.64
C VAL A 216 10.29 -8.36 10.59
N GLU A 217 9.30 -8.92 9.90
CA GLU A 217 9.16 -10.37 9.76
C GLU A 217 10.36 -11.00 9.03
N VAL A 218 10.80 -10.39 7.93
CA VAL A 218 11.98 -10.83 7.17
C VAL A 218 13.25 -10.73 8.00
N LEU A 219 13.42 -9.62 8.74
CA LEU A 219 14.59 -9.43 9.60
C LEU A 219 14.59 -10.40 10.78
N GLY A 220 13.44 -10.64 11.39
CA GLY A 220 13.25 -11.61 12.47
C GLY A 220 13.64 -13.01 12.02
N ALA A 221 13.14 -13.45 10.86
CA ALA A 221 13.52 -14.75 10.28
C ALA A 221 15.03 -14.87 10.02
N LYS A 222 15.68 -13.78 9.58
CA LYS A 222 17.13 -13.76 9.34
C LYS A 222 17.94 -13.80 10.63
N LEU A 223 17.53 -13.04 11.65
CA LEU A 223 18.18 -13.04 12.96
C LEU A 223 18.08 -14.41 13.62
N GLU A 224 16.92 -15.07 13.49
CA GLU A 224 16.73 -16.42 14.01
C GLU A 224 17.67 -17.42 13.32
N ARG A 225 17.82 -17.36 11.99
CA ARG A 225 18.80 -18.19 11.28
C ARG A 225 20.24 -17.95 11.75
N LEU A 226 20.62 -16.70 12.03
CA LEU A 226 21.95 -16.38 12.55
C LEU A 226 22.15 -16.87 13.98
N ARG A 227 21.12 -16.77 14.82
CA ARG A 227 21.12 -17.31 16.16
C ARG A 227 21.34 -18.83 16.12
N ILE A 228 20.55 -19.54 15.32
CA ILE A 228 20.67 -21.01 15.18
C ILE A 228 22.06 -21.39 14.64
N ALA A 229 22.59 -20.66 13.65
CA ALA A 229 23.94 -20.91 13.14
C ALA A 229 25.02 -20.75 14.22
N ARG A 230 24.87 -19.81 15.14
CA ARG A 230 25.79 -19.62 16.27
C ARG A 230 25.63 -20.72 17.31
N GLU A 231 24.41 -21.07 17.69
CA GLU A 231 24.14 -22.18 18.61
C GLU A 231 24.73 -23.51 18.08
N ILE A 232 24.61 -23.75 16.77
CA ILE A 232 25.27 -24.88 16.09
C ILE A 232 26.79 -24.76 16.16
N HIS A 233 27.35 -23.59 15.85
CA HIS A 233 28.80 -23.39 15.87
C HIS A 233 29.40 -23.61 17.25
N ASP A 234 28.75 -23.11 18.31
CA ASP A 234 29.22 -23.25 19.69
C ASP A 234 29.14 -24.71 20.14
N SER A 235 28.02 -25.40 19.88
CA SER A 235 27.84 -26.83 20.18
C SER A 235 28.85 -27.72 19.45
N LEU A 236 29.03 -27.51 18.14
CA LEU A 236 30.00 -28.23 17.32
C LEU A 236 31.44 -27.93 17.75
N GLY A 237 31.75 -26.65 17.99
CA GLY A 237 33.09 -26.20 18.34
C GLY A 237 33.59 -26.81 19.64
N HIS A 238 32.75 -26.87 20.67
CA HIS A 238 33.08 -27.53 21.93
C HIS A 238 33.35 -29.02 21.76
N THR A 239 32.48 -29.73 21.04
CA THR A 239 32.62 -31.18 20.85
C THR A 239 33.85 -31.52 20.01
N LEU A 240 34.10 -30.77 18.94
CA LEU A 240 35.31 -30.92 18.11
C LEU A 240 36.60 -30.65 18.90
N THR A 241 36.59 -29.65 19.78
CA THR A 241 37.75 -29.35 20.64
C THR A 241 38.01 -30.50 21.62
N SER A 242 36.98 -30.99 22.29
CA SER A 242 37.07 -32.14 23.22
C SER A 242 37.57 -33.40 22.51
N LEU A 243 37.08 -33.63 21.29
CA LEU A 243 37.49 -34.74 20.44
C LEU A 243 38.98 -34.63 20.04
N GLY A 244 39.43 -33.43 19.68
CA GLY A 244 40.85 -33.16 19.42
C GLY A 244 41.74 -33.46 20.62
N VAL A 245 41.33 -33.07 21.83
CA VAL A 245 42.06 -33.37 23.08
C VAL A 245 42.12 -34.87 23.34
N GLN A 246 41.03 -35.62 23.17
CA GLN A 246 41.01 -37.09 23.35
C GLN A 246 41.96 -37.80 22.37
N LEU A 247 42.01 -37.34 21.12
CA LEU A 247 42.94 -37.88 20.12
C LEU A 247 44.40 -37.54 20.46
N GLU A 248 44.68 -36.35 20.97
CA GLU A 248 46.02 -35.97 21.41
C GLU A 248 46.48 -36.81 22.63
N VAL A 249 45.58 -37.07 23.57
CA VAL A 249 45.84 -37.97 24.72
C VAL A 249 46.11 -39.40 24.24
N ALA A 250 45.32 -39.91 23.30
CA ALA A 250 45.53 -41.23 22.71
C ALA A 250 46.92 -41.35 22.06
N GLN A 251 47.35 -40.32 21.31
CA GLN A 251 48.69 -40.29 20.70
C GLN A 251 49.82 -40.26 21.74
N LYS A 252 49.71 -39.45 22.79
CA LYS A 252 50.74 -39.36 23.86
C LYS A 252 50.85 -40.63 24.69
N LEU A 253 49.75 -41.38 24.85
CA LEU A 253 49.72 -42.61 25.63
C LEU A 253 50.03 -43.86 24.82
N ARG A 254 50.03 -43.80 23.48
CA ARG A 254 50.24 -44.95 22.59
C ARG A 254 51.47 -45.78 22.96
N ASP A 255 52.58 -45.11 23.25
CA ASP A 255 53.87 -45.78 23.50
C ASP A 255 54.13 -46.01 25.01
N ARG A 256 53.24 -45.54 25.90
CA ARG A 256 53.36 -45.64 27.38
C ARG A 256 52.32 -46.54 28.04
N ASP A 257 51.07 -46.47 27.60
CA ASP A 257 49.92 -47.20 28.17
C ASP A 257 48.90 -47.46 27.05
N LEU A 258 49.09 -48.59 26.37
CA LEU A 258 48.31 -48.98 25.19
C LEU A 258 46.81 -49.09 25.49
N ALA A 259 46.46 -49.60 26.69
CA ALA A 259 45.08 -49.78 27.12
C ALA A 259 44.35 -48.44 27.29
N LYS A 260 44.99 -47.45 27.94
CA LYS A 260 44.42 -46.10 28.06
C LYS A 260 44.38 -45.36 26.73
N SER A 261 45.35 -45.59 25.84
CA SER A 261 45.34 -45.03 24.49
C SER A 261 44.09 -45.49 23.71
N PHE A 262 43.79 -46.79 23.70
CA PHE A 262 42.57 -47.32 23.07
C PHE A 262 41.29 -46.74 23.71
N HIS A 263 41.25 -46.62 25.04
CA HIS A 263 40.09 -46.06 25.73
C HIS A 263 39.83 -44.58 25.36
N SER A 264 40.88 -43.79 25.11
CA SER A 264 40.75 -42.41 24.60
C SER A 264 40.28 -42.37 23.14
N VAL A 265 40.66 -43.34 22.31
CA VAL A 265 40.14 -43.47 20.93
C VAL A 265 38.65 -43.82 20.94
N ASP A 266 38.22 -44.76 21.78
CA ASP A 266 36.81 -45.13 21.91
C ASP A 266 35.96 -43.94 22.39
N ASN A 267 36.47 -43.17 23.35
CA ASN A 267 35.82 -41.94 23.80
C ASN A 267 35.72 -40.90 22.68
N ALA A 268 36.75 -40.73 21.86
CA ALA A 268 36.72 -39.84 20.71
C ALA A 268 35.67 -40.30 19.66
N ALA A 269 35.57 -41.61 19.39
CA ALA A 269 34.58 -42.17 18.47
C ALA A 269 33.14 -41.99 18.98
N LEU A 270 32.92 -42.14 20.29
CA LEU A 270 31.63 -41.89 20.93
C LEU A 270 31.23 -40.42 20.78
N LEU A 271 32.14 -39.49 21.08
CA LEU A 271 31.91 -38.04 20.97
C LEU A 271 31.61 -37.62 19.52
N ALA A 272 32.31 -38.18 18.52
CA ALA A 272 31.99 -37.95 17.11
C ALA A 272 30.57 -38.41 16.74
N SER A 273 30.18 -39.59 17.22
CA SER A 273 28.87 -40.17 16.92
C SER A 273 27.73 -39.35 17.52
N GLN A 274 27.88 -38.92 18.78
CA GLN A 274 26.93 -38.02 19.44
C GLN A 274 26.84 -36.67 18.73
N CYS A 275 27.97 -36.08 18.35
CA CYS A 275 28.01 -34.82 17.62
C CYS A 275 27.26 -34.86 16.29
N LEU A 276 27.42 -35.96 15.53
CA LEU A 276 26.72 -36.16 14.25
C LEU A 276 25.20 -36.32 14.43
N GLU A 277 24.77 -36.97 15.52
CA GLU A 277 23.36 -37.13 15.84
C GLU A 277 22.71 -35.80 16.24
N ASP A 278 23.38 -35.02 17.09
CA ASP A 278 22.91 -33.69 17.52
C ASP A 278 22.75 -32.74 16.32
N VAL A 279 23.72 -32.73 15.40
CA VAL A 279 23.63 -31.93 14.15
C VAL A 279 22.47 -32.40 13.28
N ARG A 280 22.25 -33.73 13.14
CA ARG A 280 21.13 -34.26 12.35
C ARG A 280 19.79 -33.81 12.93
N GLN A 281 19.60 -33.86 14.24
CA GLN A 281 18.37 -33.44 14.90
C GLN A 281 18.14 -31.92 14.75
N LEU A 282 19.18 -31.11 14.90
CA LEU A 282 19.14 -29.65 14.69
C LEU A 282 18.77 -29.27 13.24
N VAL A 283 19.39 -29.92 12.25
CA VAL A 283 19.09 -29.69 10.82
C VAL A 283 17.68 -30.14 10.46
N GLN A 284 17.21 -31.26 11.02
CA GLN A 284 15.83 -31.71 10.82
C GLN A 284 14.85 -30.68 11.37
N THR A 285 15.04 -30.20 12.60
CA THR A 285 14.18 -29.19 13.24
C THR A 285 14.10 -27.89 12.42
N MET A 286 15.23 -27.44 11.87
CA MET A 286 15.26 -26.28 10.97
C MET A 286 14.49 -26.49 9.67
N ARG A 287 14.55 -27.68 9.06
CA ARG A 287 13.79 -28.00 7.83
C ARG A 287 12.28 -27.88 8.04
N TRP A 288 11.77 -28.30 9.20
CA TRP A 288 10.35 -28.21 9.54
C TRP A 288 9.86 -26.76 9.71
N GLN A 289 10.68 -25.89 10.30
CA GLN A 289 10.30 -24.49 10.56
C GLN A 289 10.43 -23.56 9.34
N SER A 290 11.31 -23.87 8.39
CA SER A 290 11.65 -22.97 7.28
C SER A 290 10.87 -23.22 5.99
N GLY A 291 9.89 -24.13 5.98
CA GLY A 291 9.16 -24.50 4.76
C GLY A 291 10.10 -25.03 3.67
N PHE A 292 11.23 -25.61 4.06
CA PHE A 292 12.28 -26.05 3.15
C PHE A 292 11.76 -27.20 2.28
N ASN A 293 11.58 -26.93 0.99
CA ASN A 293 11.06 -27.92 0.04
C ASN A 293 12.18 -28.90 -0.33
N LEU A 294 12.24 -30.02 0.40
CA LEU A 294 13.25 -31.07 0.25
C LEU A 294 13.42 -31.55 -1.21
N ASN A 295 12.33 -31.55 -1.98
CA ASN A 295 12.33 -31.93 -3.38
C ASN A 295 13.18 -31.01 -4.27
N GLU A 296 13.21 -29.72 -3.95
CA GLU A 296 13.93 -28.72 -4.75
C GLU A 296 15.44 -28.80 -4.46
N ALA A 297 15.82 -28.93 -3.20
CA ALA A 297 17.21 -29.11 -2.80
C ALA A 297 17.82 -30.44 -3.25
N LEU A 298 17.04 -31.54 -3.23
CA LEU A 298 17.48 -32.83 -3.76
C LEU A 298 17.71 -32.78 -5.27
N ARG A 299 16.84 -32.09 -6.03
CA ARG A 299 17.04 -31.89 -7.46
C ARG A 299 18.33 -31.13 -7.74
N GLU A 300 18.54 -30.02 -7.06
CA GLU A 300 19.74 -29.20 -7.22
C GLU A 300 21.03 -29.99 -6.91
N GLN A 301 21.00 -30.84 -5.89
CA GLN A 301 22.13 -31.69 -5.51
C GLN A 301 22.36 -32.85 -6.50
N VAL A 302 21.30 -33.45 -7.05
CA VAL A 302 21.38 -34.47 -8.11
C VAL A 302 21.91 -33.87 -9.41
N GLU A 303 21.47 -32.67 -9.78
CA GLU A 303 22.00 -31.92 -10.92
C GLU A 303 23.49 -31.62 -10.76
N GLN A 304 23.93 -31.19 -9.56
CA GLN A 304 25.35 -30.99 -9.25
C GLN A 304 26.17 -32.29 -9.34
N MET A 305 25.68 -33.41 -8.80
CA MET A 305 26.36 -34.70 -8.91
C MET A 305 26.44 -35.20 -10.35
N ARG A 306 25.43 -34.89 -11.17
CA ARG A 306 25.42 -35.21 -12.61
C ARG A 306 26.45 -34.37 -13.39
N GLN A 307 26.64 -33.10 -13.00
CA GLN A 307 27.66 -32.22 -13.59
C GLN A 307 29.09 -32.56 -13.16
N GLN A 308 29.29 -33.07 -11.93
CA GLN A 308 30.59 -33.49 -11.42
C GLN A 308 31.04 -34.88 -11.90
N GLY A 309 30.26 -35.56 -12.75
CA GLY A 309 30.70 -36.76 -13.46
C GLY A 309 30.77 -38.05 -12.64
N ILE A 310 30.26 -38.07 -11.41
CA ILE A 310 30.35 -39.22 -10.48
C ILE A 310 29.54 -40.44 -11.00
N VAL A 311 28.52 -40.23 -11.84
CA VAL A 311 27.67 -41.31 -12.37
C VAL A 311 28.35 -42.13 -13.50
N ARG A 312 29.46 -41.66 -14.08
CA ARG A 312 30.15 -42.43 -15.16
C ARG A 312 31.05 -43.56 -14.65
N ALA A 313 31.48 -43.53 -13.39
CA ALA A 313 32.40 -44.55 -12.86
C ALA A 313 31.73 -45.91 -12.57
N ALA A 314 30.39 -45.95 -12.42
CA ALA A 314 29.67 -47.19 -12.17
C ALA A 314 29.32 -47.99 -13.46
N ALA A 315 29.44 -47.37 -14.65
CA ALA A 315 29.07 -48.00 -15.92
C ALA A 315 30.27 -48.60 -16.69
N SER A 316 31.50 -48.44 -16.19
CA SER A 316 32.73 -48.96 -16.83
C SER A 316 33.32 -50.20 -16.14
N CYS A 317 32.65 -50.74 -15.12
CA CYS A 317 32.95 -52.05 -14.55
C CYS A 317 31.87 -53.05 -14.98
N GLN A 318 31.79 -53.33 -16.27
CA GLN A 318 31.12 -54.51 -16.82
C GLN A 318 31.85 -54.93 -18.09
#